data_AF-A0A971ECA3-F1
#
_entry.id   AF-A0A971ECA3-F1
#
_cell.length_a   1.000
_cell.length_b   1.000
_cell.length_c   1.000
_cell.angle_alpha   90.00
_cell.angle_beta   90.00
_cell.angle_gamma   90.00
#
_symmetry.space_group_name_H-M   'P 1'
#
loop_
_entity.id
_entity.type
_entity.pdbx_description
1 polymer ?
#
loop_
_entity_poly.entity_id
_entity_poly.type
_entity_poly.pdbx_seq_one_letter_code
_entity_poly.pdbx_strand_id
1 'polypeptide(L)' 'MQALNELTEEAGIDFDQFIESIKNQASIAEMAEQFQVSPDTIANLQEHFFRYGIGSVEGGD' A
#
# COMPACT_ATOMS: atom_id res chain seq x y z
N MET A 1 12.73 -1.52 -10.20
CA MET A 1 11.84 -2.10 -9.17
C MET A 1 11.39 -0.91 -8.36
N GLN A 2 10.18 -0.41 -8.60
CA GLN A 2 9.69 0.78 -7.89
C GLN A 2 9.38 0.38 -6.45
N ALA A 3 9.84 1.17 -5.49
CA ALA A 3 9.53 0.92 -4.09
C ALA A 3 8.09 1.39 -3.80
N LEU A 4 7.44 0.78 -2.79
CA LEU A 4 6.04 1.08 -2.48
C LEU A 4 5.81 2.57 -2.17
N ASN A 5 6.78 3.23 -1.55
CA ASN A 5 6.74 4.67 -1.27
C ASN A 5 6.62 5.52 -2.54
N GLU A 6 7.33 5.14 -3.62
CA GLU A 6 7.26 5.84 -4.90
C GLU A 6 5.86 5.69 -5.49
N LEU A 7 5.29 4.48 -5.46
CA LEU A 7 3.94 4.22 -5.98
C LEU A 7 2.85 4.95 -5.18
N THR A 8 2.99 5.05 -3.86
CA THR A 8 2.07 5.83 -3.03
C THR A 8 2.20 7.33 -3.32
N GLU A 9 3.42 7.86 -3.46
CA GLU A 9 3.64 9.27 -3.84
C GLU A 9 3.05 9.60 -5.22
N GLU A 10 3.25 8.74 -6.21
CA GLU A 10 2.67 8.92 -7.56
C GLU A 10 1.14 8.90 -7.53
N ALA A 11 0.54 8.14 -6.61
CA ALA A 11 -0.91 8.10 -6.40
C ALA A 11 -1.45 9.27 -5.55
N GLY A 12 -0.58 10.11 -4.97
CA GLY A 12 -0.97 11.17 -4.03
C GLY A 12 -1.38 10.65 -2.65
N ILE A 13 -0.94 9.43 -2.30
CA ILE A 13 -1.22 8.76 -1.04
C ILE A 13 -0.03 8.94 -0.11
N ASP A 14 -0.30 9.31 1.14
CA ASP A 14 0.72 9.34 2.18
C ASP A 14 1.11 7.91 2.57
N PHE A 15 2.40 7.58 2.44
CA PHE A 15 2.91 6.23 2.69
C PHE A 15 2.67 5.80 4.14
N ASP A 16 2.94 6.66 5.11
CA ASP A 16 2.71 6.35 6.53
C ASP A 16 1.23 6.05 6.79
N GLN A 17 0.32 6.88 6.29
CA GLN A 17 -1.11 6.63 6.42
C GLN A 17 -1.57 5.36 5.70
N PHE A 18 -1.01 5.06 4.53
CA PHE A 18 -1.29 3.81 3.83
C PHE A 18 -0.90 2.60 4.69
N ILE A 19 0.29 2.62 5.28
CA ILE A 19 0.78 1.55 6.17
C ILE A 19 -0.08 1.44 7.43
N GLU A 20 -0.49 2.56 8.03
CA GLU A 20 -1.42 2.56 9.17
C GLU A 20 -2.77 1.94 8.80
N SER A 21 -3.34 2.29 7.64
CA SER A 21 -4.58 1.70 7.15
C SER A 21 -4.46 0.19 6.92
N ILE A 22 -3.33 -0.27 6.36
CA ILE A 22 -3.05 -1.72 6.23
C ILE A 22 -2.94 -2.40 7.61
N LYS A 23 -2.22 -1.79 8.57
CA LYS A 23 -2.10 -2.31 9.96
C LYS A 23 -3.45 -2.39 10.66
N ASN A 24 -4.32 -1.42 10.43
CA ASN A 24 -5.68 -1.37 10.95
C ASN A 24 -6.65 -2.34 10.25
N GLN A 25 -6.17 -3.12 9.27
CA GLN A 25 -7.00 -4.01 8.44
C GLN A 25 -8.15 -3.25 7.75
N ALA A 26 -7.89 -2.00 7.34
CA ALA A 26 -8.84 -1.22 6.57
C ALA A 26 -9.15 -1.91 5.23
N SER A 27 -10.40 -1.80 4.78
CA SER A 27 -10.80 -2.35 3.49
C SER A 27 -10.37 -1.44 2.35
N ILE A 28 -10.17 -2.03 1.16
CA ILE A 28 -9.80 -1.30 -0.06
C ILE A 28 -10.74 -0.14 -0.35
N ALA A 29 -12.06 -0.32 -0.13
CA ALA A 29 -13.05 0.73 -0.32
C ALA A 29 -12.87 1.90 0.66
N GLU A 30 -12.64 1.62 1.95
CA GLU A 30 -12.41 2.64 2.97
C GLU A 30 -11.15 3.46 2.66
N MET A 31 -10.07 2.77 2.27
CA MET A 31 -8.83 3.41 1.86
C MET A 31 -9.02 4.24 0.59
N ALA A 32 -9.76 3.72 -0.39
CA ALA A 32 -10.02 4.43 -1.65
C ALA A 32 -10.79 5.74 -1.39
N GLU A 33 -11.81 5.72 -0.52
CA GLU A 33 -12.52 6.94 -0.11
C GLU A 33 -11.62 7.88 0.71
N GLN A 34 -10.90 7.35 1.70
CA GLN A 34 -10.00 8.13 2.57
C GLN A 34 -8.91 8.86 1.78
N PHE A 35 -8.30 8.18 0.82
CA PHE A 35 -7.22 8.72 0.01
C PHE A 35 -7.71 9.38 -1.29
N GLN A 36 -9.02 9.37 -1.55
CA GLN A 36 -9.64 9.87 -2.78
C GLN A 36 -9.02 9.29 -4.06
N VAL A 37 -8.68 7.99 -4.04
CA VAL A 37 -8.13 7.26 -5.18
C VAL A 37 -9.06 6.16 -5.64
N SER A 38 -8.73 5.53 -6.77
CA SER A 38 -9.49 4.37 -7.24
C SER A 38 -9.19 3.13 -6.37
N PRO A 39 -10.19 2.26 -6.12
CA PRO A 39 -9.97 1.01 -5.39
C PRO A 39 -8.94 0.10 -6.06
N ASP A 40 -8.83 0.12 -7.39
CA ASP A 40 -7.76 -0.55 -8.13
C ASP A 40 -6.35 -0.07 -7.73
N THR A 41 -6.18 1.23 -7.49
CA THR A 41 -4.90 1.80 -7.06
C THR A 41 -4.51 1.23 -5.69
N ILE A 42 -5.44 1.23 -4.73
CA ILE A 42 -5.21 0.65 -3.40
C ILE A 42 -4.93 -0.85 -3.49
N ALA A 43 -5.70 -1.59 -4.29
CA ALA A 43 -5.50 -3.03 -4.47
C ALA A 43 -4.09 -3.34 -4.99
N ASN A 44 -3.62 -2.57 -5.98
CA ASN A 44 -2.29 -2.71 -6.55
C ASN A 44 -1.19 -2.40 -5.52
N LEU A 45 -1.31 -1.28 -4.80
CA LEU A 45 -0.38 -0.91 -3.72
C LEU A 45 -0.34 -1.95 -2.60
N GLN A 46 -1.49 -2.49 -2.22
CA GLN A 46 -1.62 -3.52 -1.20
C GLN A 46 -0.95 -4.82 -1.66
N GLU A 47 -1.21 -5.29 -2.88
CA GLU A 47 -0.53 -6.46 -3.46
C GLU A 47 0.99 -6.25 -3.49
N HIS A 48 1.43 -5.05 -3.88
CA HIS A 48 2.84 -4.69 -3.92
C HIS A 48 3.48 -4.71 -2.52
N PHE A 49 2.77 -4.23 -1.49
CA PHE A 49 3.20 -4.33 -0.10
C PHE A 49 3.32 -5.78 0.37
N PHE A 50 2.36 -6.65 0.07
CA PHE A 50 2.43 -8.05 0.47
C PHE A 50 3.53 -8.83 -0.27
N ARG A 51 3.70 -8.60 -1.57
CA ARG A 51 4.74 -9.24 -2.38
C ARG A 51 6.14 -8.80 -2.00
N TYR A 52 6.35 -7.50 -1.81
CA TYR A 52 7.70 -6.92 -1.70
C TYR A 52 8.01 -6.35 -0.31
N GLY A 53 7.01 -5.88 0.43
CA GLY A 53 7.17 -5.30 1.76
C GLY A 53 7.23 -6.34 2.89
N ILE A 54 6.41 -7.40 2.83
CA ILE A 54 6.45 -8.51 3.82
C ILE A 54 7.47 -9.57 3.41
N GLY A 55 7.55 -9.91 2.13
CA GLY A 55 8.46 -10.93 1.60
C GLY A 55 9.96 -10.59 1.73
N SER A 56 10.32 -9.32 1.93
CA SER A 56 11.72 -8.93 2.15
C SER A 56 12.20 -9.18 3.59
N VAL A 57 11.30 -9.48 4.54
CA VAL A 57 11.65 -9.72 5.95
C VAL A 57 11.67 -11.22 6.28
N GLU A 58 10.88 -12.03 5.57
CA GLU A 58 10.76 -13.48 5.77
C GLU A 58 11.55 -14.25 4.68
N GLY A 59 12.84 -14.00 4.60
CA GLY A 59 13.70 -14.59 3.57
C GLY A 59 15.13 -14.06 3.61
N GLY A 60 15.68 -13.89 4.82
CA GLY A 60 17.12 -13.67 4.99
C GLY A 60 17.87 -14.94 4.61
N ASP A 61 18.60 -14.89 3.49
CA ASP A 61 19.73 -15.78 3.21
C ASP A 61 20.90 -15.46 4.16
#